data_AF-V8NPI8-F1
#
_entry.id   AF-V8NPI8-F1
#
_cell.length_a   1.000
_cell.length_b   1.000
_cell.length_c   1.000
_cell.angle_alpha   90.00
_cell.angle_beta   90.00
_cell.angle_gamma   90.00
#
_symmetry.space_group_name_H-M   'P 1'
#
loop_
_entity.id
_entity.type
_entity.pdbx_description
1 polymer ?
#
loop_
_entity_poly.entity_id
_entity_poly.type
_entity_poly.pdbx_seq_one_letter_code
_entity_poly.pdbx_strand_id
1 'polypeptide(L)'
;MAKADKVRYDREMKDYGPAKGGKKKKDPNAPKRPPSGFFLFCSEFRPKIKSTNPGISIGDVAKKLGEMWNNLSDSEKQPYNNKAAKLKEKYEKVRLGCWCWC
;
A
#
# COMPACT_ATOMS: atom_id res chain seq x y z
N MET A 1 -9.88 -23.63 -31.69
CA MET A 1 -10.40 -22.27 -31.95
C MET A 1 -10.49 -21.41 -30.68
N ALA A 2 -11.03 -21.90 -29.56
CA ALA A 2 -11.12 -21.15 -28.30
C ALA A 2 -9.78 -20.67 -27.68
N LYS A 3 -8.69 -21.43 -27.85
CA LYS A 3 -7.36 -21.05 -27.31
C LYS A 3 -6.72 -19.87 -28.04
N ALA A 4 -6.99 -19.71 -29.34
CA ALA A 4 -6.44 -18.62 -30.16
C ALA A 4 -7.15 -17.29 -29.85
N ASP A 5 -8.44 -17.33 -29.58
CA ASP A 5 -9.24 -16.16 -29.22
C ASP A 5 -8.83 -15.59 -27.84
N LYS A 6 -8.52 -16.47 -26.87
CA LYS A 6 -7.98 -16.05 -25.57
C LYS A 6 -6.64 -15.32 -25.68
N VAL A 7 -5.74 -15.80 -26.54
CA VAL A 7 -4.41 -15.17 -26.72
C VAL A 7 -4.53 -13.80 -27.38
N ARG A 8 -5.48 -13.64 -28.32
CA ARG A 8 -5.80 -12.34 -28.91
C ARG A 8 -6.33 -11.38 -27.85
N TYR A 9 -7.30 -11.82 -27.05
CA TYR A 9 -7.86 -11.02 -25.96
C TYR A 9 -6.81 -10.60 -24.93
N ASP A 10 -5.94 -11.53 -24.50
CA ASP A 10 -4.87 -11.24 -23.53
C ASP A 10 -3.84 -10.24 -24.09
N ARG A 11 -3.57 -10.28 -25.41
CA ARG A 11 -2.65 -9.36 -26.10
C ARG A 11 -3.27 -7.96 -26.25
N GLU A 12 -4.52 -7.89 -26.68
CA GLU A 12 -5.28 -6.63 -26.81
C GLU A 12 -5.48 -5.95 -25.43
N MET A 13 -5.72 -6.72 -24.38
CA MET A 13 -5.86 -6.20 -23.01
C MET A 13 -4.54 -5.74 -22.38
N LYS A 14 -3.38 -6.18 -22.88
CA LYS A 14 -2.06 -5.74 -22.37
C LYS A 14 -1.74 -4.30 -22.80
N ASP A 15 -2.21 -3.90 -23.99
CA ASP A 15 -2.09 -2.54 -24.51
C ASP A 15 -3.25 -1.62 -24.06
N TYR A 16 -4.36 -2.21 -23.59
CA TYR A 16 -5.47 -1.47 -22.97
C TYR A 16 -5.13 -1.08 -21.52
N GLY A 17 -4.35 -0.02 -21.37
CA GLY A 17 -4.28 0.70 -20.09
C GLY A 17 -5.57 1.51 -19.92
N PRO A 18 -6.49 1.18 -18.98
CA PRO A 18 -7.60 2.07 -18.70
C PRO A 18 -7.01 3.45 -18.37
N ALA A 19 -7.46 4.49 -19.07
CA ALA A 19 -7.06 5.87 -18.83
C ALA A 19 -7.08 6.07 -17.32
N LYS A 20 -5.90 6.28 -16.71
CA LYS A 20 -5.70 6.25 -15.25
C LYS A 20 -6.80 7.08 -14.61
N GLY A 21 -7.83 6.39 -14.11
CA GLY A 21 -8.99 7.04 -13.52
C GLY A 21 -8.44 7.97 -12.45
N GLY A 22 -8.60 9.27 -12.66
CA GLY A 22 -8.15 10.29 -11.73
C GLY A 22 -8.59 9.85 -10.35
N LYS A 23 -7.64 9.82 -9.40
CA LYS A 23 -7.86 9.33 -8.03
C LYS A 23 -9.26 9.77 -7.59
N LYS A 24 -10.21 8.82 -7.47
CA LYS A 24 -11.57 9.12 -6.99
C LYS A 24 -11.41 10.05 -5.80
N LYS A 25 -11.98 11.26 -5.88
CA LYS A 25 -11.91 12.24 -4.80
C LYS A 25 -12.25 11.49 -3.53
N LYS A 26 -11.31 11.41 -2.59
CA LYS A 26 -11.57 10.76 -1.31
C LYS A 26 -12.74 11.52 -0.71
N ASP A 27 -13.85 10.84 -0.48
CA ASP A 27 -15.01 11.43 0.17
C ASP A 27 -14.52 12.09 1.48
N PRO A 28 -14.81 13.37 1.73
CA PRO A 28 -14.34 14.06 2.94
C PRO A 28 -14.78 13.39 4.24
N ASN A 29 -15.90 12.65 4.19
CA ASN A 29 -16.47 11.92 5.31
C ASN A 29 -15.99 10.45 5.41
N ALA A 30 -15.26 9.94 4.41
CA ALA A 30 -14.75 8.58 4.48
C ALA A 30 -13.56 8.51 5.45
N PRO A 31 -13.51 7.51 6.35
CA PRO A 31 -12.39 7.36 7.24
C PRO A 31 -11.08 7.18 6.44
N LYS A 32 -9.96 7.61 7.02
CA LYS A 32 -8.64 7.49 6.38
C LYS A 32 -8.14 6.04 6.45
N ARG A 33 -7.76 5.47 5.30
CA ARG A 33 -7.23 4.10 5.21
C ARG A 33 -6.03 3.91 6.17
N PRO A 34 -5.96 2.78 6.87
CA PRO A 34 -4.89 2.50 7.81
C PRO A 34 -3.60 2.20 7.05
N PRO A 35 -2.44 2.52 7.65
CA PRO A 35 -1.15 2.16 7.08
C PRO A 35 -0.96 0.63 7.09
N SER A 36 -0.31 0.09 6.05
CA SER A 36 0.09 -1.32 6.02
C SER A 36 1.30 -1.58 6.92
N GLY A 37 1.63 -2.86 7.14
CA GLY A 37 2.81 -3.26 7.94
C GLY A 37 4.11 -2.62 7.42
N PHE A 38 4.28 -2.58 6.10
CA PHE A 38 5.41 -1.89 5.47
C PHE A 38 5.44 -0.38 5.76
N PHE A 39 4.28 0.29 5.77
CA PHE A 39 4.22 1.72 6.07
C PHE A 39 4.53 2.01 7.54
N LEU A 40 4.12 1.13 8.47
CA LEU A 40 4.49 1.22 9.88
C LEU A 40 6.02 1.11 10.04
N PHE A 41 6.63 0.11 9.40
CA PHE A 41 8.08 -0.05 9.35
C PHE A 41 8.77 1.20 8.76
N CYS A 42 8.30 1.67 7.60
CA CYS A 42 8.85 2.88 6.98
C CYS A 42 8.75 4.10 7.89
N SER A 43 7.66 4.25 8.64
CA SER A 43 7.47 5.40 9.53
C SER A 43 8.48 5.42 10.68
N GLU A 44 8.86 4.25 11.19
CA GLU A 44 9.84 4.11 12.28
C GLU A 44 11.29 4.25 11.78
N PHE A 45 11.59 3.78 10.57
CA PHE A 45 12.95 3.75 10.03
C PHE A 45 13.33 4.97 9.18
N ARG A 46 12.35 5.64 8.56
CA ARG A 46 12.58 6.90 7.83
C ARG A 46 13.29 7.99 8.65
N PRO A 47 12.90 8.30 9.90
CA PRO A 47 13.62 9.29 10.70
C PRO A 47 15.04 8.83 11.06
N LYS A 48 15.27 7.52 11.26
CA LYS A 48 16.61 6.97 11.53
C LYS A 48 17.55 7.21 10.34
N ILE A 49 17.09 6.85 9.13
CA ILE A 49 17.89 7.04 7.90
C ILE A 49 18.13 8.54 7.62
N LYS A 50 17.11 9.38 7.84
CA LYS A 50 17.25 10.83 7.67
C LYS A 50 18.26 11.44 8.67
N SER A 51 18.34 10.89 9.88
CA SER A 51 19.29 11.36 10.90
C SER A 51 20.72 10.95 10.56
N THR A 52 20.92 9.74 10.04
CA THR A 52 22.25 9.28 9.59
C THR A 52 22.71 9.98 8.32
N ASN A 53 21.78 10.36 7.43
CA ASN A 53 22.09 10.98 6.14
C ASN A 53 21.23 12.25 5.94
N PRO A 54 21.59 13.37 6.58
CA PRO A 54 20.87 14.63 6.38
C PRO A 54 20.99 15.05 4.90
N GLY A 55 19.86 15.17 4.21
CA GLY A 55 19.80 15.59 2.79
C GLY A 55 19.51 14.48 1.77
N ILE A 56 19.40 13.22 2.21
CA ILE A 56 18.96 12.14 1.30
C ILE A 56 17.54 12.39 0.77
N SER A 57 17.32 12.09 -0.52
CA SER A 57 16.00 12.24 -1.13
C SER A 57 15.01 11.26 -0.51
N ILE A 58 13.74 11.67 -0.39
CA ILE A 58 12.68 10.79 0.14
C ILE A 58 12.53 9.54 -0.74
N GLY A 59 12.79 9.66 -2.04
CA GLY A 59 12.75 8.55 -2.99
C GLY A 59 13.82 7.49 -2.68
N ASP A 60 15.05 7.91 -2.41
CA ASP A 60 16.15 6.97 -2.12
C ASP A 60 15.99 6.31 -0.75
N VAL A 61 15.45 7.03 0.24
CA VAL A 61 15.05 6.45 1.53
C VAL A 61 13.98 5.38 1.32
N ALA A 62 12.97 5.64 0.49
CA ALA A 62 11.92 4.67 0.22
C ALA A 62 12.44 3.41 -0.50
N LYS A 63 13.37 3.56 -1.45
CA LYS A 63 14.03 2.41 -2.10
C LYS A 63 14.78 1.56 -1.08
N LYS A 64 15.63 2.18 -0.26
CA LYS A 64 16.41 1.49 0.78
C LYS A 64 15.51 0.78 1.80
N LEU A 65 14.42 1.42 2.22
CA LEU A 65 13.43 0.80 3.12
C LEU A 65 12.70 -0.38 2.48
N GLY A 66 12.40 -0.30 1.18
CA GLY A 66 11.81 -1.40 0.42
C GLY A 66 12.71 -2.62 0.35
N GLU A 67 14.00 -2.42 0.06
CA GLU A 67 15.02 -3.47 0.08
C GLU A 67 15.17 -4.09 1.47
N MET A 68 15.30 -3.25 2.51
CA MET A 68 15.37 -3.72 3.89
C MET A 68 14.15 -4.55 4.26
N TRP A 69 12.94 -4.07 3.92
CA TRP A 69 11.71 -4.82 4.18
C TRP A 69 11.68 -6.16 3.45
N ASN A 70 12.10 -6.24 2.19
CA ASN A 70 12.15 -7.52 1.48
C ASN A 70 13.14 -8.50 2.14
N ASN A 71 14.28 -7.99 2.63
CA ASN A 71 15.30 -8.77 3.31
C ASN A 71 14.93 -9.19 4.75
N LEU A 72 13.95 -8.53 5.39
CA LEU A 72 13.47 -8.94 6.72
C LEU A 72 12.81 -10.32 6.66
N SER A 73 13.01 -11.11 7.71
CA SER A 73 12.34 -12.39 7.89
C SER A 73 10.83 -12.23 8.17
N ASP A 74 10.04 -13.28 7.92
CA ASP A 74 8.61 -13.26 8.24
C ASP A 74 8.34 -13.04 9.73
N SER A 75 9.24 -13.49 10.61
CA SER A 75 9.19 -13.25 12.05
C SER A 75 9.35 -11.78 12.42
N GLU A 76 10.16 -11.02 11.69
CA GLU A 76 10.33 -9.58 11.89
C GLU A 76 9.18 -8.78 11.27
N LYS A 77 8.61 -9.27 10.16
CA LYS A 77 7.44 -8.69 9.50
C LYS A 77 6.15 -8.94 10.29
N GLN A 78 6.04 -10.09 10.94
CA GLN A 78 4.91 -10.54 11.77
C GLN A 78 4.36 -9.45 12.71
N PRO A 79 5.15 -8.80 13.59
CA PRO A 79 4.63 -7.77 14.49
C PRO A 79 4.04 -6.57 13.73
N TYR A 80 4.64 -6.15 12.62
CA TYR A 80 4.11 -5.06 11.79
C TYR A 80 2.83 -5.46 11.06
N ASN A 81 2.77 -6.69 10.56
CA ASN A 81 1.56 -7.24 9.94
C ASN A 81 0.42 -7.37 10.95
N ASN A 82 0.70 -7.83 12.16
CA ASN A 82 -0.27 -7.92 13.26
C ASN A 82 -0.78 -6.54 13.69
N LYS A 83 0.13 -5.55 13.84
CA LYS A 83 -0.25 -4.15 14.09
C LYS A 83 -1.15 -3.60 12.98
N ALA A 84 -0.78 -3.84 11.71
CA ALA A 84 -1.57 -3.39 10.56
C ALA A 84 -2.93 -4.08 10.48
N ALA A 85 -3.03 -5.37 10.79
CA ALA A 85 -4.28 -6.12 10.84
C ALA A 85 -5.24 -5.54 11.90
N LYS A 86 -4.74 -5.25 13.10
CA LYS A 86 -5.53 -4.60 14.17
C LYS A 86 -6.04 -3.21 13.75
N LEU A 87 -5.19 -2.41 13.09
CA LEU A 87 -5.60 -1.11 12.56
C LEU A 87 -6.62 -1.24 11.43
N LYS A 88 -6.47 -2.25 10.57
CA LYS A 88 -7.43 -2.59 9.51
C LYS A 88 -8.79 -2.94 10.07
N GLU A 89 -8.86 -3.77 11.10
CA GLU A 89 -10.14 -4.15 11.73
C GLU A 89 -10.85 -2.93 12.35
N LYS A 90 -10.12 -2.07 13.08
CA LYS A 90 -10.68 -0.82 13.62
C LYS A 90 -11.20 0.09 12.51
N TYR A 91 -10.42 0.26 11.46
CA TYR A 91 -10.83 1.04 10.29
C TYR A 91 -12.07 0.46 9.62
N GLU A 92 -12.16 -0.86 9.49
CA GLU A 92 -13.28 -1.54 8.87
C GLU A 92 -14.56 -1.35 9.68
N LYS A 93 -14.49 -1.44 11.01
CA LYS A 93 -15.60 -1.08 11.91
C LYS A 93 -16.06 0.37 11.73
N VAL A 94 -15.14 1.32 11.69
CA VAL A 94 -15.46 2.75 11.48
C VAL A 94 -16.00 3.00 10.07
N ARG A 95 -15.41 2.36 9.05
CA ARG A 95 -15.85 2.45 7.65
C ARG A 95 -17.26 1.93 7.46
N LEU A 96 -17.58 0.78 8.06
CA LEU A 96 -18.92 0.19 8.01
C LEU A 96 -19.93 1.02 8.80
N GLY A 97 -19.56 1.52 9.98
CA GLY A 97 -20.43 2.41 10.77
C GLY A 97 -20.75 3.71 10.05
N CYS A 98 -19.74 4.34 9.41
CA CYS A 98 -19.92 5.60 8.68
C CYS A 98 -20.70 5.43 7.36
N TRP A 99 -20.68 4.23 6.77
CA TRP A 99 -21.50 3.89 5.59
C TRP A 99 -22.96 3.57 5.93
N CYS A 100 -23.27 3.21 7.18
CA CYS A 100 -24.63 2.86 7.61
C CYS A 100 -25.46 4.08 8.05
N TRP A 101 -24.85 5.27 8.09
CA TRP A 101 -25.47 6.54 8.52
C TRP A 101 -25.47 7.59 7.40
N CYS A 102 -25.52 7.14 6.13
CA CYS A 102 -25.69 7.96 4.95
C CYS A 102 -26.84 7.43 4.09
#